data_AF-A0A975J082-F1
#
_entry.id   AF-A0A975J082-F1
#
_cell.length_a   1.000
_cell.length_b   1.000
_cell.length_c   1.000
_cell.angle_alpha   90.00
_cell.angle_beta   90.00
_cell.angle_gamma   90.00
#
_symmetry.space_group_name_H-M   'P 1'
#
loop_
_entity.id
_entity.type
_entity.pdbx_description
1 polymer ?
#
loop_
_entity_poly.entity_id
_entity_poly.type
_entity_poly.pdbx_seq_one_letter_code
_entity_poly.pdbx_strand_id
1 'polypeptide(L)'
;MVPQVIKLCCQGCGADLEVSEEVRFLTCNYCHSKLEVVRDVTSTHTRVLEKLERATDQIVGNLKVIELQNDLERLDREWESTRQSLLIRGQNGGLYKPSILAAVIGGGAPIIGGIVFATFAGRHTMGWFPLIGIVFSCFGFINLATGLSKASAFQNKQAEYERLREQVVRLIERERGV
;
A
#
# COMPACT_ATOMS: atom_id res chain seq x y z
N MET A 1 19.82 -57.29 -27.80
CA MET A 1 20.99 -56.53 -27.30
C MET A 1 20.63 -56.02 -25.91
N VAL A 2 21.38 -56.42 -24.89
CA VAL A 2 21.15 -55.95 -23.51
C VAL A 2 21.84 -54.58 -23.40
N PRO A 3 21.11 -53.49 -23.10
CA PRO A 3 21.75 -52.20 -22.91
C PRO A 3 22.69 -52.27 -21.71
N GLN A 4 23.96 -51.92 -21.88
CA GLN A 4 24.91 -51.83 -20.78
C GLN A 4 24.52 -50.64 -19.89
N VAL A 5 24.43 -50.90 -18.58
CA VAL A 5 24.05 -49.92 -17.56
C VAL A 5 25.28 -49.56 -16.75
N ILE A 6 25.58 -48.26 -16.68
CA ILE A 6 26.73 -47.72 -15.95
C ILE A 6 26.22 -47.04 -14.68
N LYS A 7 26.90 -47.30 -13.55
CA LYS A 7 26.63 -46.62 -12.27
C LYS A 7 27.43 -45.32 -12.20
N LEU A 8 26.73 -44.21 -11.97
CA LEU A 8 27.29 -42.88 -11.81
C LEU A 8 26.74 -42.23 -10.54
N CYS A 9 27.50 -41.38 -9.88
CA CYS A 9 27.00 -40.60 -8.75
C CYS A 9 26.58 -39.20 -9.22
N CYS A 10 25.44 -38.71 -8.74
CA CYS A 10 24.98 -37.35 -8.98
C CYS A 10 25.94 -36.34 -8.35
N GLN A 11 26.57 -35.48 -9.15
CA GLN A 11 27.42 -34.39 -8.61
C GLN A 11 26.63 -33.32 -7.82
N GLY A 12 25.29 -33.30 -7.91
CA GLY A 12 24.46 -32.36 -7.17
C GLY A 12 24.12 -32.78 -5.74
N CYS A 13 23.88 -34.07 -5.50
CA CYS A 13 23.43 -34.60 -4.20
C CYS A 13 24.13 -35.89 -3.73
N GLY A 14 25.02 -36.47 -4.54
CA GLY A 14 25.75 -37.69 -4.20
C GLY A 14 24.98 -39.00 -4.38
N ALA A 15 23.73 -38.96 -4.84
CA ALA A 15 22.93 -40.18 -5.03
C ALA A 15 23.44 -41.05 -6.20
N ASP A 16 23.33 -42.36 -6.05
CA ASP A 16 23.65 -43.33 -7.10
C ASP A 16 22.60 -43.32 -8.22
N LEU A 17 23.06 -43.31 -9.45
CA LEU A 17 22.26 -43.26 -10.67
C LEU A 17 22.70 -44.38 -11.60
N GLU A 18 21.72 -45.10 -12.15
CA GLU A 18 21.92 -46.12 -13.16
C GLU A 18 21.50 -45.56 -14.52
N VAL A 19 22.45 -45.48 -15.45
CA VAL A 19 22.26 -44.80 -16.73
C VAL A 19 22.66 -45.71 -17.87
N SER A 20 21.83 -45.75 -18.92
CA SER A 20 22.18 -46.43 -20.17
C SER A 20 23.26 -45.66 -20.91
N GLU A 21 24.17 -46.40 -21.55
CA GLU A 21 25.34 -45.86 -22.25
C GLU A 21 24.99 -44.83 -23.35
N GLU A 22 23.77 -44.87 -23.91
CA GLU A 22 23.30 -43.98 -24.98
C GLU A 22 22.79 -42.61 -24.48
N VAL A 23 22.52 -42.48 -23.17
CA VAL A 23 21.86 -41.29 -22.62
C VAL A 23 22.87 -40.18 -22.33
N ARG A 24 22.64 -38.99 -22.91
CA ARG A 24 23.49 -37.79 -22.71
C ARG A 24 22.98 -36.85 -21.63
N PHE A 25 21.67 -36.75 -21.47
CA PHE A 25 21.02 -35.88 -20.49
C PHE A 25 20.06 -36.69 -19.63
N LEU A 26 20.09 -36.47 -18.32
CA LEU A 26 19.19 -37.13 -17.39
C LEU A 26 18.80 -36.18 -16.26
N THR A 27 17.68 -36.48 -15.60
CA THR A 27 17.25 -35.76 -14.41
C THR A 27 17.44 -36.65 -13.19
N CYS A 28 18.08 -36.13 -12.14
CA CYS A 28 18.25 -36.90 -10.91
C CYS A 28 16.89 -37.10 -10.22
N ASN A 29 16.53 -38.33 -9.86
CA ASN A 29 15.28 -38.63 -9.15
C ASN A 29 15.27 -38.13 -7.69
N TYR A 30 16.43 -37.81 -7.12
CA TYR A 30 16.55 -37.37 -5.72
C TYR A 30 16.55 -35.85 -5.58
N CYS A 31 17.40 -35.14 -6.31
CA CYS A 31 17.52 -33.67 -6.20
C CYS A 31 16.90 -32.91 -7.39
N HIS A 32 16.32 -33.63 -8.35
CA HIS A 32 15.66 -33.08 -9.54
C HIS A 32 16.52 -32.14 -10.39
N SER A 33 17.84 -32.18 -10.25
CA SER A 33 18.75 -31.42 -11.10
C SER A 33 18.85 -32.05 -12.48
N LYS A 34 18.93 -31.20 -13.52
CA LYS A 34 19.29 -31.63 -14.88
C LYS A 34 20.79 -31.86 -14.93
N LEU A 35 21.19 -33.05 -15.34
CA LEU A 35 22.57 -33.53 -15.40
C LEU A 35 22.93 -33.85 -16.85
N GLU A 36 24.13 -33.44 -17.26
CA GLU A 36 24.81 -33.91 -18.47
C GLU A 36 25.77 -35.04 -18.10
N VAL A 37 25.74 -36.14 -18.84
CA VAL A 37 26.75 -37.21 -18.69
C VAL A 37 27.94 -36.87 -19.58
N VAL A 38 29.01 -36.38 -18.97
CA VAL A 38 30.28 -36.07 -19.64
C VAL A 38 31.17 -37.31 -19.59
N ARG A 39 31.59 -37.76 -20.77
CA ARG A 39 32.45 -38.93 -20.95
C ARG A 39 33.80 -38.44 -21.46
N ASP A 40 34.80 -38.45 -20.59
CA ASP A 40 36.19 -38.18 -20.95
C ASP A 40 36.97 -39.48 -21.14
N VAL A 41 38.14 -39.40 -21.80
CA VAL A 41 39.00 -40.56 -22.13
C VAL A 41 39.38 -41.40 -20.90
N THR A 42 39.37 -40.81 -19.71
CA THR A 42 39.80 -41.44 -18.46
C THR A 42 38.69 -41.56 -17.40
N SER A 43 37.53 -40.91 -17.57
CA SER A 43 36.45 -40.96 -16.58
C SER A 43 35.09 -40.56 -17.16
N THR A 44 34.02 -41.16 -16.63
CA THR A 44 32.64 -40.72 -16.90
C THR A 44 32.09 -40.06 -15.64
N HIS A 45 31.63 -38.81 -15.76
CA HIS A 45 31.09 -38.05 -14.63
C HIS A 45 29.85 -37.26 -15.05
N THR A 46 28.94 -36.98 -14.11
CA THR A 46 27.76 -36.15 -14.38
C THR A 46 28.06 -34.70 -14.07
N ARG A 47 27.76 -33.75 -14.96
CA ARG A 47 27.84 -32.30 -14.70
C ARG A 47 26.44 -31.73 -14.52
N VAL A 48 26.23 -30.92 -13.48
CA VAL A 48 24.95 -30.21 -13.27
C VAL A 48 24.83 -29.07 -14.29
N LEU A 49 23.82 -29.12 -15.15
CA LEU A 49 23.56 -28.09 -16.17
C LEU A 49 22.75 -26.92 -15.60
N GLU A 50 21.77 -27.22 -14.75
CA GLU A 50 20.79 -26.23 -14.31
C GLU A 50 20.36 -26.61 -12.88
N LYS A 51 20.89 -25.88 -11.89
CA LYS A 51 20.39 -25.95 -10.52
C LYS A 51 19.21 -24.97 -10.43
N LEU A 52 17.99 -25.51 -10.36
CA LEU A 52 16.82 -24.88 -9.74
C LEU A 52 16.30 -23.55 -10.35
N GLU A 53 15.64 -23.61 -11.51
CA GLU A 53 14.70 -22.55 -11.91
C GLU A 53 13.42 -22.58 -11.05
N ARG A 54 12.90 -23.78 -10.74
CA ARG A 54 11.59 -23.92 -10.05
C ARG A 54 11.54 -23.41 -8.61
N ALA A 55 12.63 -23.50 -7.85
CA ALA A 55 12.67 -22.93 -6.50
C ALA A 55 12.83 -21.41 -6.54
N THR A 56 13.48 -20.89 -7.57
CA THR A 56 13.71 -19.45 -7.75
C THR A 56 12.40 -18.74 -8.10
N ASP A 57 11.56 -19.32 -8.94
CA ASP A 57 10.25 -18.72 -9.30
C ASP A 57 9.30 -18.59 -8.10
N GLN A 58 9.22 -19.61 -7.24
CA GLN A 58 8.42 -19.55 -6.02
C GLN A 58 8.98 -18.55 -4.99
N ILE A 59 10.31 -18.44 -4.90
CA ILE A 59 10.97 -17.47 -4.01
C ILE A 59 10.75 -16.04 -4.52
N VAL A 60 10.82 -15.80 -5.84
CA VAL A 60 10.58 -14.49 -6.46
C VAL A 60 9.13 -14.05 -6.29
N GLY A 61 8.16 -14.94 -6.48
CA GLY A 61 6.74 -14.64 -6.24
C GLY A 61 6.47 -14.25 -4.77
N ASN A 62 7.04 -15.01 -3.83
CA ASN A 62 6.90 -14.72 -2.40
C ASN A 62 7.54 -13.38 -2.00
N LEU A 63 8.69 -13.02 -2.56
CA LEU A 63 9.32 -11.71 -2.33
C LEU A 63 8.43 -10.56 -2.81
N LYS A 64 7.77 -10.72 -3.96
CA LYS A 64 6.89 -9.69 -4.53
C LYS A 64 5.64 -9.47 -3.69
N VAL A 65 5.05 -10.54 -3.13
CA VAL A 65 3.93 -10.42 -2.19
C VAL A 65 4.36 -9.72 -0.90
N ILE A 66 5.57 -9.98 -0.40
CA ILE A 66 6.10 -9.31 0.79
C ILE A 66 6.33 -7.81 0.53
N GLU A 67 6.88 -7.45 -0.64
CA GLU A 67 7.07 -6.04 -1.03
C GLU A 67 5.72 -5.30 -1.08
N LEU A 68 4.72 -5.88 -1.72
CA LEU A 68 3.36 -5.30 -1.79
C LEU A 68 2.72 -5.16 -0.39
N GLN A 69 2.97 -6.09 0.53
CA GLN A 69 2.50 -5.98 1.91
C GLN A 69 3.19 -4.83 2.65
N ASN A 70 4.50 -4.65 2.45
CA ASN A 70 5.24 -3.54 3.03
C ASN A 70 4.75 -2.18 2.51
N ASP A 71 4.48 -2.11 1.21
CA ASP A 71 3.90 -0.91 0.58
C ASP A 71 2.53 -0.56 1.15
N LEU A 72 1.68 -1.57 1.38
CA LEU A 72 0.37 -1.36 2.02
C LEU A 72 0.53 -0.85 3.46
N GLU A 73 1.46 -1.41 4.24
CA GLU A 73 1.72 -0.96 5.60
C GLU A 73 2.27 0.48 5.64
N ARG A 74 3.16 0.83 4.71
CA ARG A 74 3.67 2.20 4.56
C ARG A 74 2.55 3.17 4.22
N LEU A 75 1.69 2.82 3.26
CA LEU A 75 0.54 3.62 2.87
C LEU A 75 -0.42 3.84 4.05
N ASP A 76 -0.68 2.80 4.85
CA ASP A 76 -1.53 2.88 6.04
C ASP A 76 -0.93 3.81 7.11
N ARG A 77 0.38 3.74 7.33
CA ARG A 77 1.09 4.63 8.27
C ARG A 77 1.05 6.10 7.82
N GLU A 78 1.29 6.34 6.54
CA GLU A 78 1.21 7.69 5.95
C GLU A 78 -0.20 8.27 6.05
N TRP A 79 -1.21 7.44 5.77
CA TRP A 79 -2.60 7.82 5.93
C TRP A 79 -2.93 8.16 7.38
N GLU A 80 -2.50 7.35 8.36
CA GLU A 80 -2.77 7.63 9.77
C GLU A 80 -2.16 8.96 10.22
N SER A 81 -0.91 9.24 9.84
CA SER A 81 -0.23 10.51 10.10
C SER A 81 -0.97 11.69 9.45
N THR A 82 -1.32 11.55 8.17
CA THR A 82 -2.05 12.58 7.42
C THR A 82 -3.43 12.82 8.04
N ARG A 83 -4.14 11.75 8.40
CA ARG A 83 -5.46 11.79 9.03
C ARG A 83 -5.39 12.55 10.35
N GLN A 84 -4.42 12.24 11.21
CA GLN A 84 -4.22 12.95 12.48
C GLN A 84 -3.95 14.43 12.30
N SER A 85 -3.19 14.82 11.26
CA SER A 85 -2.90 16.23 10.96
C SER A 85 -4.15 17.02 10.50
N LEU A 86 -5.12 16.33 9.89
CA LEU A 86 -6.35 16.93 9.36
C LEU A 86 -7.53 16.87 10.33
N LEU A 87 -7.44 16.08 11.40
CA LEU A 87 -8.46 16.03 12.45
C LEU A 87 -8.47 17.35 13.23
N ILE A 88 -9.67 17.85 13.53
CA ILE A 88 -9.84 19.09 14.29
C ILE A 88 -10.03 18.72 15.75
N ARG A 89 -9.25 19.36 16.62
CA ARG A 89 -9.41 19.23 18.07
C ARG A 89 -10.58 20.09 18.52
N GLY A 90 -11.63 19.46 19.04
CA GLY A 90 -12.79 20.15 19.59
C GLY A 90 -12.47 20.80 20.95
N GLN A 91 -13.36 21.68 21.42
CA GLN A 91 -13.22 22.35 22.73
C GLN A 91 -13.14 21.36 23.91
N ASN A 92 -13.72 20.17 23.76
CA ASN A 92 -13.70 19.11 24.78
C ASN A 92 -12.44 18.24 24.73
N GLY A 93 -11.42 18.62 23.94
CA GLY A 93 -10.18 17.86 23.77
C GLY A 93 -10.28 16.63 22.86
N GLY A 94 -11.50 16.23 22.46
CA GLY A 94 -11.74 15.15 21.50
C GLY A 94 -11.33 15.51 20.08
N LEU A 95 -10.85 14.51 19.32
CA LEU A 95 -10.56 14.62 17.90
C LEU A 95 -11.84 14.32 17.10
N TYR A 96 -12.25 15.24 16.24
CA TYR A 96 -13.44 15.09 15.41
C TYR A 96 -13.08 15.10 13.93
N LYS A 97 -13.76 14.24 13.16
CA LYS A 97 -13.68 14.26 11.70
C LYS A 97 -14.20 15.63 11.21
N PRO A 98 -13.43 16.38 10.40
CA PRO A 98 -13.91 17.63 9.83
C PRO A 98 -15.16 17.32 8.99
N SER A 99 -16.32 17.79 9.44
CA SER A 99 -17.58 17.64 8.73
C SER A 99 -17.97 18.97 8.10
N ILE A 100 -18.46 18.91 6.87
CA ILE A 100 -18.97 20.08 6.14
C ILE A 100 -20.08 20.75 6.95
N LEU A 101 -20.95 19.93 7.57
CA LEU A 101 -22.05 20.43 8.41
C LEU A 101 -21.54 21.22 9.63
N ALA A 102 -20.49 20.76 10.32
CA ALA A 102 -19.90 21.49 11.43
C ALA A 102 -19.22 22.80 10.99
N ALA A 103 -18.57 22.81 9.83
CA ALA A 103 -17.99 24.03 9.26
C ALA A 103 -19.07 25.06 8.88
N VAL A 104 -20.18 24.60 8.29
CA VAL A 104 -21.31 25.46 7.92
C VAL A 104 -22.04 26.02 9.14
N ILE A 105 -22.30 25.21 10.16
CA ILE A 105 -22.95 25.68 11.39
C ILE A 105 -22.01 26.63 12.16
N GLY A 106 -20.74 26.25 12.33
CA GLY A 106 -19.76 27.04 13.07
C GLY A 106 -19.38 28.37 12.41
N GLY A 107 -19.34 28.42 11.07
CA GLY A 107 -19.05 29.63 10.31
C GLY A 107 -20.30 30.45 9.95
N GLY A 108 -21.43 29.80 9.66
CA GLY A 108 -22.67 30.46 9.21
C GLY A 108 -23.45 31.14 10.33
N ALA A 109 -23.53 30.53 11.51
CA ALA A 109 -24.22 31.12 12.66
C ALA A 109 -23.69 32.51 13.06
N PRO A 110 -22.36 32.75 13.19
CA PRO A 110 -21.85 34.08 13.52
C PRO A 110 -22.04 35.10 12.38
N ILE A 111 -22.10 34.67 11.12
CA ILE A 111 -22.43 35.57 10.00
C ILE A 111 -23.86 36.07 10.14
N ILE A 112 -24.82 35.15 10.32
CA ILE A 112 -26.24 35.51 10.45
C ILE A 112 -26.45 36.35 11.72
N GLY A 113 -25.89 35.91 12.85
CA GLY A 113 -25.98 36.62 14.13
C GLY A 113 -25.35 38.01 14.07
N GLY A 114 -24.20 38.16 13.41
CA GLY A 114 -23.52 39.45 13.25
C GLY A 114 -24.34 40.44 12.41
N ILE A 115 -24.97 39.99 11.33
CA ILE A 115 -25.85 40.83 10.49
C ILE A 115 -27.10 41.26 11.27
N VAL A 116 -27.76 40.32 11.96
CA VAL A 116 -28.95 40.62 12.79
C VAL A 116 -28.59 41.59 13.91
N PHE A 117 -27.45 41.39 14.57
CA PHE A 117 -26.99 42.29 15.63
C PHE A 117 -26.65 43.68 15.10
N ALA A 118 -25.93 43.78 13.98
CA ALA A 118 -25.55 45.07 13.39
C ALA A 118 -26.78 45.89 12.96
N THR A 119 -27.78 45.22 12.37
CA THR A 119 -29.04 45.87 11.97
C THR A 119 -29.86 46.31 13.18
N PHE A 120 -29.95 45.49 14.23
CA PHE A 120 -30.61 45.85 15.48
C PHE A 120 -29.92 47.04 16.18
N ALA A 121 -28.60 46.97 16.37
CA ALA A 121 -27.83 48.02 17.02
C ALA A 121 -27.89 49.36 16.26
N GLY A 122 -27.90 49.32 14.93
CA GLY A 122 -28.03 50.50 14.08
C GLY A 122 -29.40 51.18 14.22
N ARG A 123 -30.48 50.41 14.38
CA ARG A 123 -31.84 50.96 14.56
C ARG A 123 -32.07 51.57 15.94
N HIS A 124 -31.37 51.10 16.97
CA HIS A 124 -31.49 51.60 18.33
C HIS A 124 -30.47 52.71 18.67
N THR A 125 -29.85 53.36 17.66
CA THR A 125 -28.87 54.46 17.84
C THR A 125 -27.73 54.12 18.80
N MET A 126 -27.33 52.86 18.83
CA MET A 126 -26.33 52.36 19.77
C MET A 126 -24.92 52.58 19.19
N GLY A 127 -24.54 53.85 18.98
CA GLY A 127 -23.20 54.30 18.59
C GLY A 127 -22.40 53.35 17.69
N TRP A 128 -21.22 52.95 18.17
CA TRP A 128 -20.23 52.12 17.48
C TRP A 128 -20.53 50.61 17.48
N PHE A 129 -21.57 50.15 18.18
CA PHE A 129 -21.90 48.72 18.32
C PHE A 129 -22.14 47.96 16.99
N PRO A 130 -22.69 48.55 15.92
CA PRO A 130 -22.82 47.87 14.63
C PRO A 130 -21.49 47.34 14.07
N LEU A 131 -20.36 47.99 14.39
CA LEU A 131 -19.03 47.54 13.97
C LEU A 131 -18.67 46.18 14.56
N ILE A 132 -19.13 45.88 15.78
CA ILE A 132 -18.91 44.58 16.43
C ILE A 132 -19.59 43.47 15.62
N GLY A 133 -20.82 43.69 15.14
CA GLY A 133 -21.53 42.72 14.29
C GLY A 133 -20.82 42.45 12.97
N ILE A 134 -20.19 43.47 12.38
CA ILE A 134 -19.36 43.33 11.17
C ILE A 134 -18.12 42.48 11.48
N VAL A 135 -17.42 42.74 12.58
CA VAL A 135 -16.24 41.95 12.98
C VAL A 135 -16.60 40.47 13.20
N PHE A 136 -17.71 40.18 13.88
CA PHE A 136 -18.20 38.82 14.06
C PHE A 136 -18.53 38.14 12.73
N SER A 137 -19.12 38.87 11.79
CA SER A 137 -19.43 38.36 10.46
C SER A 137 -18.16 38.03 9.68
N CYS A 138 -17.16 38.92 9.69
CA CYS A 138 -15.84 38.68 9.09
C CYS A 138 -15.15 37.44 9.70
N PHE A 139 -15.20 37.29 11.02
CA PHE A 139 -14.66 36.12 11.69
C PHE A 139 -15.38 34.83 11.28
N GLY A 140 -16.71 34.88 11.15
CA GLY A 140 -17.52 33.77 10.64
C GLY A 140 -17.12 33.34 9.23
N PHE A 141 -16.89 34.30 8.32
CA PHE A 141 -16.42 34.01 6.95
C PHE A 141 -15.06 33.31 6.93
N ILE A 142 -14.10 33.76 7.74
CA ILE A 142 -12.77 33.14 7.83
C ILE A 142 -12.88 31.69 8.33
N ASN A 143 -13.68 31.46 9.37
CA ASN A 143 -13.91 30.11 9.92
C ASN A 143 -14.62 29.21 8.90
N LEU A 144 -15.61 29.74 8.17
CA LEU A 144 -16.31 29.00 7.13
C LEU A 144 -15.37 28.58 5.99
N ALA A 145 -14.57 29.53 5.47
CA ALA A 145 -13.64 29.27 4.38
C ALA A 145 -12.57 28.24 4.77
N THR A 146 -11.96 28.40 5.95
CA THR A 146 -10.94 27.46 6.45
C THR A 146 -11.52 26.10 6.84
N GLY A 147 -12.76 26.06 7.34
CA GLY A 147 -13.46 24.81 7.64
C GLY A 147 -13.80 24.01 6.38
N LEU A 148 -14.31 24.68 5.33
CA LEU A 148 -14.62 24.05 4.06
C LEU A 148 -13.38 23.53 3.34
N SER A 149 -12.28 24.31 3.33
CA SER A 149 -11.03 23.87 2.69
C SER A 149 -10.40 22.67 3.39
N LYS A 150 -10.44 22.62 4.73
CA LYS A 150 -9.97 21.44 5.49
C LYS A 150 -10.85 20.22 5.26
N ALA A 151 -12.17 20.40 5.21
CA ALA A 151 -13.09 19.29 4.95
C ALA A 151 -12.89 18.70 3.54
N SER A 152 -12.70 19.54 2.52
CA SER A 152 -12.42 19.07 1.16
C SER A 152 -11.05 18.42 1.04
N ALA A 153 -10.02 18.97 1.69
CA ALA A 153 -8.69 18.36 1.74
C ALA A 153 -8.72 16.97 2.38
N PHE A 154 -9.48 16.80 3.46
CA PHE A 154 -9.68 15.49 4.10
C PHE A 154 -10.37 14.50 3.14
N GLN A 155 -11.46 14.90 2.49
CA GLN A 155 -12.18 14.03 1.56
C GLN A 155 -11.31 13.62 0.37
N ASN A 156 -10.57 14.56 -0.21
CA ASN A 156 -9.69 14.29 -1.35
C ASN A 156 -8.57 13.32 -0.97
N LYS A 157 -7.91 13.53 0.18
CA LYS A 157 -6.87 12.62 0.67
C LYS A 157 -7.41 11.25 1.06
N GLN A 158 -8.62 11.19 1.63
CA GLN A 158 -9.28 9.93 1.92
C GLN A 158 -9.55 9.13 0.63
N ALA A 159 -10.09 9.77 -0.40
CA ALA A 159 -10.38 9.14 -1.69
C ALA A 159 -9.10 8.68 -2.42
N GLU A 160 -8.01 9.45 -2.30
CA GLU A 160 -6.70 9.08 -2.84
C GLU A 160 -6.15 7.82 -2.16
N TYR A 161 -6.19 7.76 -0.83
CA TYR A 161 -5.78 6.59 -0.04
C TYR A 161 -6.60 5.34 -0.39
N GLU A 162 -7.94 5.47 -0.45
CA GLU A 162 -8.82 4.35 -0.77
C GLU A 162 -8.51 3.77 -2.16
N ARG A 163 -8.28 4.62 -3.16
CA ARG A 163 -7.89 4.19 -4.52
C ARG A 163 -6.56 3.47 -4.54
N LEU A 164 -5.54 4.00 -3.86
CA LEU A 164 -4.21 3.39 -3.81
C LEU A 164 -4.26 2.03 -3.09
N ARG A 165 -5.00 1.96 -1.98
CA ARG A 165 -5.19 0.71 -1.23
C ARG A 165 -5.84 -0.37 -2.09
N GLU A 166 -6.91 -0.03 -2.82
CA GLU A 166 -7.56 -0.96 -3.74
C GLU A 166 -6.65 -1.44 -4.87
N GLN A 167 -5.72 -0.59 -5.35
CA GLN A 167 -4.75 -0.99 -6.38
C GLN A 167 -3.75 -2.01 -5.82
N VAL A 168 -3.18 -1.74 -4.64
CA VAL A 168 -2.21 -2.64 -4.00
C VAL A 168 -2.85 -3.98 -3.64
N VAL A 169 -4.08 -3.98 -3.10
CA VAL A 169 -4.82 -5.21 -2.80
C VAL A 169 -5.07 -6.04 -4.05
N ARG A 170 -5.49 -5.42 -5.16
CA ARG A 170 -5.70 -6.12 -6.44
C ARG A 170 -4.40 -6.73 -6.99
N LEU A 171 -3.26 -6.07 -6.81
CA LEU A 171 -1.96 -6.60 -7.20
C LEU A 171 -1.59 -7.83 -6.35
N ILE A 172 -1.82 -7.78 -5.04
CA ILE A 172 -1.58 -8.92 -4.14
C ILE A 172 -2.46 -10.11 -4.52
N GLU A 173 -3.75 -9.89 -4.80
CA GLU A 173 -4.67 -10.97 -5.22
C GLU A 173 -4.23 -11.62 -6.53
N ARG A 174 -3.78 -10.81 -7.50
CA ARG A 174 -3.25 -11.31 -8.77
C ARG A 174 -2.00 -12.17 -8.56
N GLU A 175 -1.06 -11.74 -7.72
CA GLU A 175 0.20 -12.47 -7.48
C GLU A 175 0.01 -13.70 -6.57
N ARG A 176 -1.05 -13.74 -5.75
CA ARG A 176 -1.41 -14.93 -4.93
C ARG A 176 -2.21 -15.99 -5.68
N GLY A 177 -2.90 -15.61 -6.76
CA GLY A 177 -3.75 -16.49 -7.55
C GLY A 177 -3.05 -17.18 -8.73
N VAL A 178 -1.76 -16.88 -8.93
CA VAL A 178 -0.84 -17.51 -9.89
C VAL A 178 0.03 -18.51 -9.15
#